data_AF-A0AAX2R0G8-F1
#
_entry.id   AF-A0AAX2R0G8-F1
#
_cell.length_a   1.000
_cell.length_b   1.000
_cell.length_c   1.000
_cell.angle_alpha   90.00
_cell.angle_beta   90.00
_cell.angle_gamma   90.00
#
_symmetry.space_group_name_H-M   'P 1'
#
loop_
_entity.id
_entity.type
_entity.pdbx_description
1 polymer ?
#
loop_
_entity_poly.entity_id
_entity_poly.type
_entity_poly.pdbx_seq_one_letter_code
_entity_poly.pdbx_strand_id
1 'polypeptide(L)'
;MKKLVEKLLNWCKKSMKMRICVGKSANPERVLPSMAMETVGETVLPAAVEAVGMAETIDEKAVSGKSGRKKPENMLEALQCFLTARYDFRYNLLTEQTEYRGKEMPDEEYGIVAQRDLNTFCLEARTSGINCWDKDVSRLLHSRKVENYHPFLHYMNHLPQWDGVDRVTPLAVRISRKPMWVKGFHRWMLGVAAQWLGQAQDCANAVAPMLVSREQGKRKSSFCKILMPKELTPYYIDKFDLTSESGCEQKLSLFGLINMDEFDKYRAGQMPALKNLMQMTTLTFRRAHRPAFSHLPRIASFIGTSNMTDLLTDPTGSRRFLCAEVDDKIDCTPPDHAQLFAQLKAELVGGERYWFSEEEEKEIQHSNRNFYKMPAEQELFLRCFRMPQEGELSKPYTTTDLFNYLQKHYPAAMRGVTPNRLGRMMVALGIQRIHTEYGNVYRLVKLKDSSAA
;
A
#
# COMPACT_ATOMS: atom_id res chain seq x y z
N MET A 1 44.49 -11.14 3.09
CA MET A 1 43.90 -9.79 3.20
C MET A 1 44.57 -8.72 2.34
N LYS A 2 45.90 -8.55 2.31
CA LYS A 2 46.58 -7.50 1.49
C LYS A 2 46.25 -7.55 -0.02
N LYS A 3 46.22 -8.75 -0.64
CA LYS A 3 45.86 -8.93 -2.07
C LYS A 3 44.40 -8.57 -2.41
N LEU A 4 43.50 -8.54 -1.43
CA LEU A 4 42.08 -8.21 -1.65
C LEU A 4 41.87 -6.68 -1.64
N VAL A 5 42.64 -5.98 -0.79
CA VAL A 5 42.64 -4.52 -0.70
C VAL A 5 43.28 -3.88 -1.94
N GLU A 6 44.35 -4.46 -2.49
CA GLU A 6 44.94 -3.99 -3.75
C GLU A 6 44.00 -4.17 -4.96
N LYS A 7 43.22 -5.25 -5.00
CA LYS A 7 42.22 -5.46 -6.07
C LYS A 7 41.08 -4.44 -6.01
N LEU A 8 40.62 -4.07 -4.81
CA LEU A 8 39.59 -3.05 -4.61
C LEU A 8 40.09 -1.64 -4.98
N LEU A 9 41.34 -1.30 -4.61
CA LEU A 9 41.95 -0.02 -4.96
C LEU A 9 42.18 0.13 -6.48
N ASN A 10 42.56 -0.94 -7.17
CA ASN A 10 42.69 -0.92 -8.64
C ASN A 10 41.34 -0.83 -9.36
N TRP A 11 40.27 -1.40 -8.78
CA TRP A 11 38.92 -1.28 -9.33
C TRP A 11 38.37 0.16 -9.19
N CYS A 12 38.57 0.81 -8.03
CA CYS A 12 38.22 2.21 -7.82
C CYS A 12 38.96 3.17 -8.78
N LYS A 13 40.26 2.94 -9.03
CA LYS A 13 41.03 3.76 -9.98
C LYS A 13 40.57 3.60 -11.43
N LYS A 14 40.08 2.42 -11.82
CA LYS A 14 39.53 2.17 -13.17
C LYS A 14 38.15 2.82 -13.37
N SER A 15 37.30 2.83 -12.33
CA SER A 15 35.97 3.44 -12.40
C SER A 15 36.01 4.97 -12.49
N MET A 16 37.07 5.60 -11.97
CA MET A 16 37.21 7.06 -11.94
C MET A 16 37.71 7.66 -13.27
N LYS A 17 38.38 6.85 -14.12
CA LYS A 17 38.82 7.26 -15.48
C LYS A 17 37.73 7.19 -16.56
N MET A 18 36.58 6.56 -16.29
CA MET A 18 35.47 6.42 -17.25
C MET A 18 34.42 7.54 -17.19
N ARG A 19 34.54 8.51 -16.26
CA ARG A 19 33.58 9.64 -16.14
C ARG A 19 34.08 10.98 -16.70
N ILE A 20 35.25 11.00 -17.34
CA ILE A 20 35.82 12.21 -17.97
C ILE A 20 36.02 11.92 -19.45
N CYS A 21 34.94 11.88 -20.23
CA CYS A 21 34.92 11.98 -21.69
C CYS A 21 33.47 11.93 -22.17
N VAL A 22 32.73 13.04 -22.16
CA VAL A 22 31.85 13.49 -23.26
C VAL A 22 31.54 14.97 -23.00
N GLY A 23 32.14 15.85 -23.78
CA GLY A 23 31.86 17.28 -23.76
C GLY A 23 32.79 17.99 -24.73
N LYS A 24 32.31 18.22 -25.97
CA LYS A 24 32.75 19.29 -26.88
C LYS A 24 31.93 19.30 -28.18
N SER A 25 31.16 20.37 -28.37
CA SER A 25 30.82 21.05 -29.65
C SER A 25 29.87 22.20 -29.27
N ALA A 26 30.38 23.43 -29.06
CA ALA A 26 30.58 24.50 -30.04
C ALA A 26 29.28 25.25 -30.41
N ASN A 27 29.19 26.49 -29.89
CA ASN A 27 28.27 27.61 -30.16
C ASN A 27 28.66 28.29 -31.52
N PRO A 28 28.08 29.44 -32.00
CA PRO A 28 27.04 30.34 -31.46
C PRO A 28 26.04 30.92 -32.50
N GLU A 29 24.99 31.65 -32.05
CA GLU A 29 24.72 33.03 -32.52
C GLU A 29 23.65 33.75 -31.67
N ARG A 30 23.86 35.06 -31.50
CA ARG A 30 23.18 35.99 -30.57
C ARG A 30 21.85 36.50 -31.14
N VAL A 31 20.96 36.98 -30.27
CA VAL A 31 20.45 38.37 -30.20
C VAL A 31 19.25 38.44 -29.21
N LEU A 32 19.32 39.37 -28.27
CA LEU A 32 18.23 39.88 -27.39
C LEU A 32 17.74 41.22 -28.00
N PRO A 33 16.50 41.73 -27.75
CA PRO A 33 16.06 42.11 -26.39
C PRO A 33 14.54 42.18 -26.06
N SER A 34 14.26 42.36 -24.75
CA SER A 34 13.34 43.39 -24.18
C SER A 34 11.95 42.99 -23.60
N MET A 35 11.81 43.33 -22.30
CA MET A 35 10.65 43.88 -21.54
C MET A 35 9.52 42.97 -20.98
N ALA A 36 9.51 42.90 -19.63
CA ALA A 36 8.41 43.07 -18.62
C ALA A 36 6.98 42.58 -18.95
N MET A 37 6.13 42.02 -18.07
CA MET A 37 5.87 41.94 -16.61
C MET A 37 4.94 40.67 -16.50
N GLU A 38 4.73 39.92 -15.42
CA GLU A 38 4.27 40.29 -14.07
C GLU A 38 4.16 38.99 -13.21
N THR A 39 4.12 39.19 -11.90
CA THR A 39 4.29 38.29 -10.74
C THR A 39 3.14 37.34 -10.42
N VAL A 40 3.41 36.20 -9.74
CA VAL A 40 2.82 35.82 -8.41
C VAL A 40 3.81 34.86 -7.69
N GLY A 41 4.04 35.11 -6.40
CA GLY A 41 5.14 34.54 -5.61
C GLY A 41 4.87 33.22 -4.88
N GLU A 42 5.98 32.58 -4.52
CA GLU A 42 6.06 31.39 -3.68
C GLU A 42 6.84 31.72 -2.40
N THR A 43 6.26 31.37 -1.26
CA THR A 43 6.80 31.58 0.09
C THR A 43 7.84 30.49 0.39
N VAL A 44 9.09 30.89 0.63
CA VAL A 44 10.19 29.99 1.00
C VAL A 44 10.45 30.10 2.52
N LEU A 45 10.38 28.96 3.21
CA LEU A 45 10.86 28.77 4.59
C LEU A 45 12.41 28.73 4.60
N PRO A 46 13.09 29.46 5.50
CA PRO A 46 14.56 29.45 5.53
C PRO A 46 15.15 28.26 6.29
N ALA A 47 16.22 27.75 5.71
CA ALA A 47 17.08 26.68 6.18
C ALA A 47 18.08 27.11 7.27
N ALA A 48 18.63 26.09 7.92
CA ALA A 48 19.57 26.11 9.02
C ALA A 48 20.82 26.99 8.82
N VAL A 49 21.27 27.61 9.91
CA VAL A 49 22.55 28.30 10.02
C VAL A 49 23.52 27.40 10.78
N GLU A 50 24.55 26.90 10.10
CA GLU A 50 25.78 26.39 10.69
C GLU A 50 26.70 27.57 11.04
N ALA A 51 27.35 27.53 12.21
CA ALA A 51 28.45 28.42 12.56
C ALA A 51 29.64 27.59 13.05
N VAL A 52 30.78 27.77 12.38
CA VAL A 52 32.10 27.29 12.77
C VAL A 52 33.02 28.51 12.93
N GLY A 53 33.77 28.56 14.04
CA GLY A 53 34.84 29.54 14.27
C GLY A 53 35.62 29.24 15.57
N MET A 54 36.84 28.74 15.39
CA MET A 54 37.96 28.55 16.36
C MET A 54 38.46 29.91 16.93
N ALA A 55 39.32 30.07 17.95
CA ALA A 55 39.90 29.27 19.04
C ALA A 55 40.61 30.26 20.03
N GLU A 56 40.75 29.85 21.29
CA GLU A 56 41.78 30.14 22.32
C GLU A 56 42.30 31.56 22.61
N THR A 57 42.12 31.96 23.89
CA THR A 57 43.23 32.42 24.75
C THR A 57 43.01 31.88 26.18
N ILE A 58 44.08 31.35 26.78
CA ILE A 58 44.19 30.87 28.16
C ILE A 58 45.01 31.91 28.94
N ASP A 59 44.55 32.36 30.11
CA ASP A 59 45.40 32.34 31.32
C ASP A 59 44.61 32.32 32.64
N GLU A 60 45.33 31.91 33.69
CA GLU A 60 44.98 31.13 34.88
C GLU A 60 44.29 31.80 36.09
N LYS A 61 43.95 30.90 37.05
CA LYS A 61 43.65 31.05 38.50
C LYS A 61 42.20 31.38 38.87
N ALA A 62 41.54 30.71 39.81
CA ALA A 62 41.77 29.49 40.57
C ALA A 62 40.47 29.23 41.37
N VAL A 63 40.03 27.97 41.41
CA VAL A 63 39.35 27.32 42.55
C VAL A 63 38.04 27.95 43.08
N SER A 64 36.91 27.47 42.54
CA SER A 64 35.87 26.95 43.44
C SER A 64 35.31 25.66 42.82
N GLY A 65 35.43 24.56 43.55
CA GLY A 65 34.95 23.25 43.11
C GLY A 65 33.44 23.29 42.94
N LYS A 66 32.96 23.26 41.70
CA LYS A 66 31.61 22.78 41.41
C LYS A 66 31.71 21.27 41.26
N SER A 67 31.57 20.59 42.41
CA SER A 67 31.21 19.19 42.45
C SER A 67 30.11 18.95 41.42
N GLY A 68 30.29 17.93 40.58
CA GLY A 68 29.22 17.46 39.73
C GLY A 68 28.02 17.20 40.62
N ARG A 69 26.96 18.00 40.49
CA ARG A 69 25.67 17.74 41.14
C ARG A 69 25.20 16.40 40.60
N LYS A 70 25.53 15.32 41.29
CA LYS A 70 24.81 14.05 41.16
C LYS A 70 23.37 14.38 41.52
N LYS A 71 22.50 14.47 40.49
CA LYS A 71 21.05 14.45 40.72
C LYS A 71 20.79 13.20 41.56
N PRO A 72 20.10 13.30 42.71
CA PRO A 72 19.82 12.12 43.50
C PRO A 72 19.02 11.15 42.62
N GLU A 73 19.45 9.89 42.54
CA GLU A 73 18.74 8.82 41.79
C GLU A 73 17.25 8.77 42.18
N ASN A 74 16.96 9.11 43.44
CA ASN A 74 15.62 9.30 44.00
C ASN A 74 14.72 10.28 43.23
N MET A 75 15.26 11.28 42.51
CA MET A 75 14.43 12.23 41.77
C MET A 75 13.82 11.61 40.51
N LEU A 76 14.59 10.83 39.75
CA LEU A 76 14.07 10.18 38.53
C LEU A 76 13.07 9.08 38.89
N GLU A 77 13.31 8.38 40.00
CA GLU A 77 12.35 7.41 40.55
C GLU A 77 11.08 8.10 41.05
N ALA A 78 11.21 9.21 41.79
CA ALA A 78 10.07 10.01 42.22
C ALA A 78 9.26 10.54 41.04
N LEU A 79 9.93 11.04 39.99
CA LEU A 79 9.30 11.49 38.75
C LEU A 79 8.56 10.35 38.05
N GLN A 80 9.20 9.18 37.95
CA GLN A 80 8.56 8.01 37.35
C GLN A 80 7.32 7.59 38.14
N CYS A 81 7.43 7.45 39.47
CA CYS A 81 6.30 7.11 40.32
C CYS A 81 5.16 8.13 40.22
N PHE A 82 5.51 9.42 40.17
CA PHE A 82 4.53 10.49 40.02
C PHE A 82 3.74 10.39 38.72
N LEU A 83 4.44 10.16 37.61
CA LEU A 83 3.84 10.08 36.28
C LEU A 83 3.03 8.79 36.11
N THR A 84 3.57 7.63 36.51
CA THR A 84 2.84 6.35 36.37
C THR A 84 1.68 6.22 37.36
N ALA A 85 1.66 7.01 38.44
CA ALA A 85 0.49 7.09 39.33
C ALA A 85 -0.70 7.81 38.69
N ARG A 86 -0.46 8.74 37.75
CA ARG A 86 -1.49 9.59 37.12
C ARG A 86 -1.80 9.24 35.68
N TYR A 87 -0.85 8.64 34.98
CA TYR A 87 -0.96 8.37 33.55
C TYR A 87 -0.54 6.95 33.22
N ASP A 88 -1.21 6.38 32.22
CA ASP A 88 -0.74 5.20 31.51
C ASP A 88 0.07 5.64 30.29
N PHE A 89 1.32 5.20 30.19
CA PHE A 89 2.17 5.47 29.03
C PHE A 89 2.42 4.19 28.25
N ARG A 90 2.49 4.33 26.92
CA ARG A 90 2.88 3.24 26.02
C ARG A 90 3.64 3.78 24.83
N TYR A 91 4.62 3.03 24.34
CA TYR A 91 5.41 3.42 23.17
C TYR A 91 4.91 2.66 21.95
N ASN A 92 4.25 3.37 21.03
CA ASN A 92 3.67 2.77 19.85
C ASN A 92 4.76 2.41 18.83
N LEU A 93 4.92 1.12 18.56
CA LEU A 93 5.96 0.59 17.67
C LEU A 93 5.73 0.96 16.19
N LEU A 94 4.48 1.21 15.79
CA LEU A 94 4.13 1.54 14.42
C LEU A 94 4.42 3.01 14.12
N THR A 95 3.97 3.93 14.99
CA THR A 95 4.18 5.37 14.83
C THR A 95 5.51 5.88 15.41
N GLU A 96 6.20 5.06 16.21
CA GLU A 96 7.41 5.44 16.98
C GLU A 96 7.21 6.57 17.98
N GLN A 97 5.99 6.73 18.48
CA GLN A 97 5.64 7.80 19.40
C GLN A 97 5.19 7.25 20.75
N THR A 98 5.53 7.98 21.81
CA THR A 98 4.96 7.74 23.13
C THR A 98 3.55 8.29 23.16
N GLU A 99 2.61 7.46 23.61
CA GLU A 99 1.22 7.79 23.83
C GLU A 99 0.92 7.76 25.32
N TYR A 100 -0.06 8.54 25.75
CA TYR A 100 -0.49 8.60 27.14
C TYR A 100 -2.01 8.70 27.28
N ARG A 101 -2.50 8.30 28.45
CA ARG A 101 -3.89 8.49 28.89
C ARG A 101 -3.91 8.80 30.38
N GLY A 102 -4.77 9.73 30.81
CA GLY A 102 -4.99 10.00 32.23
C GLY A 102 -5.71 8.85 32.95
N LYS A 103 -5.27 8.51 34.16
CA LYS A 103 -5.92 7.48 34.99
C LYS A 103 -7.21 7.95 35.65
N GLU A 104 -7.39 9.25 35.77
CA GLU A 104 -8.63 9.85 36.28
C GLU A 104 -9.81 9.64 35.33
N MET A 105 -9.54 9.50 34.03
CA MET A 105 -10.52 9.34 32.95
C MET A 105 -10.16 8.09 32.13
N PRO A 106 -10.38 6.87 32.66
CA PRO A 106 -9.90 5.64 32.03
C PRO A 106 -10.52 5.34 30.66
N ASP A 107 -11.68 5.91 30.36
CA ASP A 107 -12.38 5.77 29.07
C ASP A 107 -11.84 6.70 27.96
N GLU A 108 -10.90 7.61 28.29
CA GLU A 108 -10.28 8.49 27.31
C GLU A 108 -9.37 7.71 26.35
N GLU A 109 -9.34 8.11 25.07
CA GLU A 109 -8.44 7.51 24.09
C GLU A 109 -7.00 7.98 24.34
N TYR A 110 -6.02 7.12 24.04
CA TYR A 110 -4.62 7.49 24.18
C TYR A 110 -4.25 8.62 23.20
N GLY A 111 -3.66 9.70 23.73
CA GLY A 111 -3.12 10.81 22.97
C GLY A 111 -1.63 10.68 22.72
N ILE A 112 -1.13 11.23 21.62
CA ILE A 112 0.31 11.34 21.36
C ILE A 112 0.90 12.35 22.34
N VAL A 113 2.02 12.01 22.99
CA VAL A 113 2.79 12.95 23.82
C VAL A 113 3.41 14.01 22.92
N ALA A 114 2.82 15.20 22.89
CA ALA A 114 3.37 16.38 22.23
C ALA A 114 4.22 17.20 23.20
N GLN A 115 4.89 18.24 22.67
CA GLN A 115 5.72 19.14 23.49
C GLN A 115 4.91 19.84 24.59
N ARG A 116 3.63 20.15 24.34
CA ARG A 116 2.76 20.77 25.35
C ARG A 116 2.53 19.84 26.53
N ASP A 117 2.33 18.54 26.27
CA ASP A 117 2.13 17.54 27.32
C ASP A 117 3.39 17.36 28.17
N LEU A 118 4.57 17.32 27.54
CA LEU A 118 5.86 17.29 28.27
C LEU A 118 6.01 18.47 29.23
N ASN A 119 5.61 19.67 28.79
CA ASN A 119 5.65 20.87 29.63
C ASN A 119 4.65 20.75 30.79
N THR A 120 3.43 20.26 30.53
CA THR A 120 2.41 20.02 31.56
C THR A 120 2.91 19.03 32.61
N PHE A 121 3.41 17.86 32.20
CA PHE A 121 3.97 16.85 33.10
C PHE A 121 5.09 17.40 33.99
N CYS A 122 5.97 18.24 33.42
CA CYS A 122 7.04 18.89 34.17
C CYS A 122 6.52 19.89 35.20
N LEU A 123 5.54 20.73 34.83
CA LEU A 123 4.93 21.70 35.73
C LEU A 123 4.19 21.03 36.90
N GLU A 124 3.43 19.97 36.62
CA GLU A 124 2.71 19.22 37.66
C GLU A 124 3.65 18.50 38.64
N ALA A 125 4.71 17.86 38.12
CA ALA A 125 5.72 17.22 38.96
C ALA A 125 6.42 18.24 39.87
N ARG A 126 6.75 19.42 39.35
CA ARG A 126 7.34 20.52 40.13
C ARG A 126 6.41 21.04 41.20
N THR A 127 5.13 21.26 40.89
CA THR A 127 4.11 21.66 41.86
C THR A 127 3.97 20.62 42.99
N SER A 128 4.24 19.36 42.68
CA SER A 128 4.24 18.25 43.64
C SER A 128 5.57 18.05 44.37
N GLY A 129 6.50 19.00 44.26
CA GLY A 129 7.79 18.99 44.96
C GLY A 129 8.92 18.23 44.26
N ILE A 130 8.71 17.75 43.04
CA ILE A 130 9.72 16.99 42.27
C ILE A 130 10.48 17.97 41.37
N ASN A 131 11.75 18.23 41.71
CA ASN A 131 12.61 19.15 40.97
C ASN A 131 13.17 18.52 39.67
N CYS A 132 12.31 18.35 38.66
CA CYS A 132 12.67 17.84 37.34
C CYS A 132 12.80 18.95 36.28
N TRP A 133 13.47 18.63 35.17
CA TRP A 133 13.56 19.47 33.97
C TRP A 133 12.76 18.82 32.84
N ASP A 134 12.34 19.58 31.84
CA ASP A 134 11.62 19.05 30.67
C ASP A 134 12.41 17.92 29.98
N LYS A 135 13.74 18.04 29.97
CA LYS A 135 14.64 17.01 29.46
C LYS A 135 14.59 15.71 30.27
N ASP A 136 14.33 15.77 31.57
CA ASP A 136 14.22 14.56 32.41
C ASP A 136 12.92 13.81 32.10
N VAL A 137 11.80 14.53 31.95
CA VAL A 137 10.51 13.96 31.52
C VAL A 137 10.64 13.35 30.13
N SER A 138 11.19 14.11 29.17
CA SER A 138 11.40 13.63 27.81
C SER A 138 12.29 12.38 27.77
N ARG A 139 13.41 12.35 28.52
CA ARG A 139 14.29 11.17 28.60
C ARG A 139 13.56 9.95 29.17
N LEU A 140 12.74 10.13 30.20
CA LEU A 140 11.97 9.04 30.79
C LEU A 140 10.96 8.48 29.78
N LEU A 141 10.16 9.34 29.14
CA LEU A 141 9.09 8.94 28.23
C LEU A 141 9.57 8.35 26.90
N HIS A 142 10.79 8.67 26.47
CA HIS A 142 11.43 8.08 25.28
C HIS A 142 12.42 6.95 25.63
N SER A 143 12.44 6.51 26.89
CA SER A 143 13.28 5.38 27.31
C SER A 143 12.54 4.06 27.26
N ARG A 144 13.29 2.96 27.37
CA ARG A 144 12.75 1.60 27.50
C ARG A 144 11.97 1.35 28.79
N LYS A 145 11.83 2.35 29.68
CA LYS A 145 10.94 2.28 30.84
C LYS A 145 9.47 2.37 30.45
N VAL A 146 9.17 2.97 29.30
CA VAL A 146 7.82 2.93 28.72
C VAL A 146 7.68 1.62 27.93
N GLU A 147 6.60 0.90 28.18
CA GLU A 147 6.36 -0.40 27.55
C GLU A 147 6.03 -0.25 26.06
N ASN A 148 6.55 -1.18 25.26
CA ASN A 148 6.24 -1.23 23.84
C ASN A 148 4.79 -1.67 23.61
N TYR A 149 4.12 -1.00 22.69
CA TYR A 149 2.76 -1.27 22.30
C TYR A 149 2.67 -1.46 20.79
N HIS A 150 2.08 -2.57 20.38
CA HIS A 150 1.74 -2.84 18.98
C HIS A 150 0.21 -2.90 18.85
N PRO A 151 -0.45 -1.92 18.21
CA PRO A 151 -1.90 -1.80 18.14
C PRO A 151 -2.63 -3.09 17.71
N PHE A 152 -2.19 -3.70 16.61
CA PHE A 152 -2.81 -4.92 16.08
C PHE A 152 -2.63 -6.14 16.98
N LEU A 153 -1.41 -6.44 17.43
CA LEU A 153 -1.15 -7.54 18.36
C LEU A 153 -1.91 -7.34 19.67
N HIS A 154 -1.93 -6.11 20.20
CA HIS A 154 -2.69 -5.79 21.40
C HIS A 154 -4.19 -6.06 21.19
N TYR A 155 -4.78 -5.54 20.10
CA TYR A 155 -6.18 -5.79 19.76
C TYR A 155 -6.48 -7.29 19.67
N MET A 156 -5.71 -8.04 18.87
CA MET A 156 -5.91 -9.48 18.67
C MET A 156 -5.71 -10.30 19.96
N ASN A 157 -4.84 -9.86 20.88
CA ASN A 157 -4.59 -10.54 22.15
C ASN A 157 -5.69 -10.32 23.19
N HIS A 158 -6.42 -9.20 23.12
CA HIS A 158 -7.48 -8.84 24.06
C HIS A 158 -8.90 -9.15 23.53
N LEU A 159 -9.01 -9.83 22.39
CA LEU A 159 -10.30 -10.28 21.88
C LEU A 159 -10.98 -11.25 22.86
N PRO A 160 -12.33 -11.19 22.96
CA PRO A 160 -13.08 -12.18 23.72
C PRO A 160 -12.98 -13.56 23.06
N GLN A 161 -13.43 -14.59 23.76
CA GLN A 161 -13.66 -15.90 23.14
C GLN A 161 -14.75 -15.77 22.07
N TRP A 162 -14.55 -16.45 20.94
CA TRP A 162 -15.56 -16.54 19.89
C TRP A 162 -16.81 -17.25 20.43
N ASP A 163 -17.96 -16.65 20.17
CA ASP A 163 -19.27 -17.15 20.59
C ASP A 163 -19.87 -18.24 19.67
N GLY A 164 -19.17 -18.62 18.59
CA GLY A 164 -19.62 -19.65 17.64
C GLY A 164 -20.54 -19.12 16.53
N VAL A 165 -20.86 -17.83 16.49
CA VAL A 165 -21.72 -17.24 15.45
C VAL A 165 -20.89 -16.69 14.30
N ASP A 166 -21.24 -17.10 13.07
CA ASP A 166 -20.60 -16.61 11.85
C ASP A 166 -21.03 -15.16 11.52
N ARG A 167 -20.05 -14.26 11.54
CA ARG A 167 -20.18 -12.84 11.21
C ARG A 167 -19.52 -12.46 9.89
N VAL A 168 -18.66 -13.32 9.34
CA VAL A 168 -17.93 -13.06 8.09
C VAL A 168 -18.86 -13.22 6.90
N THR A 169 -19.66 -14.30 6.85
CA THR A 169 -20.58 -14.55 5.72
C THR A 169 -21.63 -13.46 5.56
N PRO A 170 -22.37 -13.03 6.61
CA PRO A 170 -23.33 -11.95 6.48
C PRO A 170 -22.70 -10.64 6.02
N LEU A 171 -21.45 -10.36 6.42
CA LEU A 171 -20.71 -9.18 6.01
C LEU A 171 -20.33 -9.24 4.52
N ALA A 172 -19.87 -10.39 4.03
CA ALA A 172 -19.55 -10.61 2.62
C ALA A 172 -20.78 -10.45 1.71
N VAL A 173 -21.92 -10.98 2.16
CA VAL A 173 -23.20 -10.95 1.42
C VAL A 173 -23.75 -9.54 1.21
N ARG A 174 -23.34 -8.55 2.03
CA ARG A 174 -23.70 -7.14 1.82
C ARG A 174 -23.15 -6.56 0.52
N ILE A 175 -22.12 -7.19 -0.05
CA ILE A 175 -21.52 -6.82 -1.34
C ILE A 175 -22.07 -7.71 -2.45
N SER A 176 -21.95 -9.03 -2.30
CA SER A 176 -22.42 -9.98 -3.31
C SER A 176 -22.75 -11.34 -2.70
N ARG A 177 -23.79 -11.99 -3.23
CA ARG A 177 -24.18 -13.36 -2.85
C ARG A 177 -23.46 -14.44 -3.65
N LYS A 178 -22.62 -14.06 -4.61
CA LYS A 178 -21.88 -15.02 -5.45
C LYS A 178 -21.01 -15.93 -4.55
N PRO A 179 -21.09 -17.26 -4.64
CA PRO A 179 -20.35 -18.17 -3.76
C PRO A 179 -18.84 -17.92 -3.76
N MET A 180 -18.29 -17.61 -4.93
CA MET A 180 -16.89 -17.27 -5.13
C MET A 180 -16.47 -16.00 -4.35
N TRP A 181 -17.32 -14.97 -4.31
CA TRP A 181 -17.07 -13.77 -3.51
C TRP A 181 -17.13 -14.06 -2.02
N VAL A 182 -18.17 -14.76 -1.55
CA VAL A 182 -18.35 -15.04 -0.11
C VAL A 182 -17.17 -15.85 0.43
N LYS A 183 -16.79 -16.93 -0.25
CA LYS A 183 -15.63 -17.75 0.12
C LYS A 183 -14.32 -16.98 0.02
N GLY A 184 -14.13 -16.22 -1.06
CA GLY A 184 -12.92 -15.43 -1.27
C GLY A 184 -12.76 -14.30 -0.25
N PHE A 185 -13.85 -13.63 0.11
CA PHE A 185 -13.86 -12.58 1.13
C PHE A 185 -13.52 -13.14 2.51
N HIS A 186 -14.06 -14.31 2.86
CA HIS A 186 -13.71 -15.01 4.11
C HIS A 186 -12.24 -15.39 4.14
N ARG A 187 -11.71 -16.04 3.09
CA ARG A 187 -10.27 -16.34 2.98
C ARG A 187 -9.41 -15.09 3.11
N TRP A 188 -9.83 -14.01 2.47
CA TRP A 188 -9.12 -12.73 2.54
C TRP A 188 -9.14 -12.13 3.96
N MET A 189 -10.27 -12.17 4.67
CA MET A 189 -10.37 -11.73 6.07
C MET A 189 -9.51 -12.58 7.01
N LEU A 190 -9.39 -13.90 6.76
CA LEU A 190 -8.44 -14.75 7.47
C LEU A 190 -6.99 -14.28 7.21
N GLY A 191 -6.67 -13.90 5.97
CA GLY A 191 -5.37 -13.29 5.62
C GLY A 191 -5.09 -11.98 6.37
N VAL A 192 -6.10 -11.11 6.53
CA VAL A 192 -6.02 -9.88 7.34
C VAL A 192 -5.71 -10.24 8.80
N ALA A 193 -6.50 -11.13 9.39
CA ALA A 193 -6.32 -11.54 10.79
C ALA A 193 -4.96 -12.20 11.04
N ALA A 194 -4.48 -13.04 10.12
CA ALA A 194 -3.17 -13.70 10.21
C ALA A 194 -2.01 -12.70 10.17
N GLN A 195 -2.11 -11.63 9.36
CA GLN A 195 -1.13 -10.53 9.37
C GLN A 195 -1.17 -9.76 10.69
N TRP A 196 -2.36 -9.48 11.21
CA TRP A 196 -2.52 -8.71 12.45
C TRP A 196 -2.08 -9.50 13.69
N LEU A 197 -2.13 -10.84 13.64
CA LEU A 197 -1.56 -11.75 14.64
C LEU A 197 -0.03 -11.91 14.52
N GLY A 198 0.59 -11.38 13.46
CA GLY A 198 2.01 -11.56 13.19
C GLY A 198 2.40 -12.97 12.76
N GLN A 199 1.43 -13.80 12.34
CA GLN A 199 1.65 -15.20 11.90
C GLN A 199 2.04 -15.29 10.42
N ALA A 200 1.66 -14.29 9.61
CA ALA A 200 1.86 -14.30 8.16
C ALA A 200 3.17 -13.58 7.71
N GLN A 201 4.30 -13.88 8.35
CA GLN A 201 5.58 -13.22 8.01
C GLN A 201 6.16 -13.70 6.68
N ASP A 202 5.93 -14.95 6.30
CA ASP A 202 6.46 -15.55 5.07
C ASP A 202 5.52 -15.44 3.87
N CYS A 203 4.26 -15.06 4.09
CA CYS A 203 3.22 -15.01 3.06
C CYS A 203 2.38 -13.75 3.22
N ALA A 204 2.49 -12.81 2.28
CA ALA A 204 1.69 -11.60 2.29
C ALA A 204 0.26 -11.90 1.82
N ASN A 205 -0.73 -11.20 2.38
CA ASN A 205 -2.08 -11.18 1.82
C ASN A 205 -2.06 -10.38 0.50
N ALA A 206 -1.76 -11.08 -0.59
CA ALA A 206 -1.48 -10.51 -1.91
C ALA A 206 -2.70 -10.45 -2.83
N VAL A 207 -3.88 -10.82 -2.35
CA VAL A 207 -5.17 -10.69 -3.05
C VAL A 207 -5.93 -9.50 -2.46
N ALA A 208 -6.49 -8.64 -3.30
CA ALA A 208 -7.30 -7.49 -2.91
C ALA A 208 -8.75 -7.67 -3.38
N PRO A 209 -9.75 -7.63 -2.48
CA PRO A 209 -11.14 -7.49 -2.87
C PRO A 209 -11.39 -6.15 -3.56
N MET A 210 -12.11 -6.18 -4.68
CA MET A 210 -12.44 -5.02 -5.49
C MET A 210 -13.96 -4.86 -5.57
N LEU A 211 -14.48 -3.79 -4.96
CA LEU A 211 -15.89 -3.44 -4.99
C LEU A 211 -16.16 -2.55 -6.20
N VAL A 212 -16.99 -3.03 -7.12
CA VAL A 212 -17.21 -2.39 -8.42
C VAL A 212 -18.67 -2.01 -8.56
N SER A 213 -18.97 -0.77 -8.91
CA SER A 213 -20.33 -0.39 -9.32
C SER A 213 -20.29 0.70 -10.37
N ARG A 214 -21.10 0.61 -11.41
CA ARG A 214 -21.19 1.65 -12.45
C ARG A 214 -21.78 2.96 -11.90
N GLU A 215 -22.68 2.84 -10.94
CA GLU A 215 -23.32 3.98 -10.27
C GLU A 215 -22.52 4.42 -9.05
N GLN A 216 -22.35 5.73 -8.91
CA GLN A 216 -21.80 6.33 -7.69
C GLN A 216 -22.78 6.21 -6.53
N GLY A 217 -22.30 6.41 -5.30
CA GLY A 217 -23.18 6.48 -4.12
C GLY A 217 -23.59 5.14 -3.50
N LYS A 218 -23.03 4.02 -3.96
CA LYS A 218 -23.29 2.67 -3.37
C LYS A 218 -22.60 2.42 -2.02
N ARG A 219 -21.92 3.42 -1.44
CA ARG A 219 -21.22 3.38 -0.13
C ARG A 219 -20.06 2.38 -0.02
N LYS A 220 -19.37 2.08 -1.13
CA LYS A 220 -18.22 1.14 -1.18
C LYS A 220 -17.09 1.54 -0.24
N SER A 221 -16.61 2.79 -0.31
CA SER A 221 -15.51 3.26 0.54
C SER A 221 -15.94 3.33 2.02
N SER A 222 -17.22 3.64 2.30
CA SER A 222 -17.78 3.53 3.65
C SER A 222 -17.80 2.09 4.16
N PHE A 223 -18.10 1.11 3.31
CA PHE A 223 -18.02 -0.30 3.66
C PHE A 223 -16.58 -0.71 4.00
N CYS A 224 -15.59 -0.32 3.19
CA CYS A 224 -14.18 -0.60 3.47
C CYS A 224 -13.76 -0.07 4.85
N LYS A 225 -14.22 1.14 5.21
CA LYS A 225 -13.92 1.76 6.51
C LYS A 225 -14.54 1.00 7.70
N ILE A 226 -15.75 0.46 7.57
CA ILE A 226 -16.37 -0.29 8.69
C ILE A 226 -15.76 -1.66 8.93
N LEU A 227 -14.86 -2.15 8.07
CA LEU A 227 -14.10 -3.37 8.35
C LEU A 227 -13.09 -3.15 9.49
N MET A 228 -12.71 -1.89 9.74
CA MET A 228 -11.74 -1.53 10.76
C MET A 228 -12.41 -1.34 12.12
N PRO A 229 -11.93 -2.00 13.18
CA PRO A 229 -12.35 -1.71 14.54
C PRO A 229 -12.09 -0.25 14.91
N LYS A 230 -12.87 0.28 15.84
CA LYS A 230 -12.77 1.69 16.27
C LYS A 230 -11.35 2.03 16.71
N GLU A 231 -10.73 1.17 17.51
CA GLU A 231 -9.38 1.35 18.08
C GLU A 231 -8.27 1.32 17.01
N LEU A 232 -8.55 0.71 15.85
CA LEU A 232 -7.61 0.56 14.75
C LEU A 232 -7.90 1.50 13.57
N THR A 233 -8.90 2.36 13.69
CA THR A 233 -9.28 3.34 12.65
C THR A 233 -8.12 4.24 12.21
N PRO A 234 -7.18 4.68 13.09
CA PRO A 234 -6.01 5.46 12.65
C PRO A 234 -5.06 4.71 11.70
N TYR A 235 -5.14 3.38 11.65
CA TYR A 235 -4.31 2.51 10.80
C TYR A 235 -5.05 2.05 9.53
N TYR A 236 -6.02 2.85 9.08
CA TYR A 236 -6.69 2.75 7.80
C TYR A 236 -6.36 3.95 6.91
N ILE A 237 -6.21 3.72 5.61
CA ILE A 237 -5.99 4.80 4.64
C ILE A 237 -6.84 4.59 3.38
N ASP A 238 -7.50 5.66 2.92
CA ASP A 238 -8.36 5.64 1.73
C ASP A 238 -7.61 5.82 0.40
N LYS A 239 -6.38 6.35 0.43
CA LYS A 239 -5.63 6.68 -0.79
C LYS A 239 -4.21 6.14 -0.76
N PHE A 240 -3.88 5.36 -1.79
CA PHE A 240 -2.58 4.73 -1.94
C PHE A 240 -1.82 5.25 -3.17
N ASP A 241 -1.22 6.44 -3.05
CA ASP A 241 -0.44 7.01 -4.14
C ASP A 241 0.87 6.26 -4.38
N LEU A 242 1.08 5.78 -5.61
CA LEU A 242 2.27 5.06 -6.07
C LEU A 242 3.38 6.01 -6.59
N THR A 243 3.54 7.17 -5.96
CA THR A 243 4.49 8.21 -6.42
C THR A 243 5.91 7.99 -5.90
N SER A 244 6.07 7.35 -4.74
CA SER A 244 7.37 7.01 -4.15
C SER A 244 7.39 5.59 -3.59
N GLU A 245 8.40 4.81 -3.98
CA GLU A 245 8.56 3.41 -3.56
C GLU A 245 8.79 3.30 -2.04
N SER A 246 9.69 4.13 -1.49
CA SER A 246 9.97 4.17 -0.05
C SER A 246 8.76 4.56 0.79
N GLY A 247 7.92 5.49 0.31
CA GLY A 247 6.69 5.89 0.98
C GLY A 247 5.64 4.78 0.96
N CYS A 248 5.55 4.02 -0.14
CA CYS A 248 4.67 2.86 -0.25
C CYS A 248 5.07 1.75 0.73
N GLU A 249 6.36 1.40 0.80
CA GLU A 249 6.85 0.38 1.73
C GLU A 249 6.59 0.76 3.20
N GLN A 250 6.79 2.03 3.56
CA GLN A 250 6.49 2.50 4.91
C GLN A 250 4.99 2.32 5.24
N LYS A 251 4.10 2.66 4.31
CA LYS A 251 2.65 2.46 4.49
C LYS A 251 2.29 1.00 4.75
N LEU A 252 2.96 0.05 4.09
CA LEU A 252 2.72 -1.40 4.28
C LEU A 252 3.06 -1.91 5.69
N SER A 253 3.95 -1.21 6.39
CA SER A 253 4.32 -1.52 7.78
C SER A 253 3.47 -0.77 8.82
N LEU A 254 2.75 0.28 8.41
CA LEU A 254 2.04 1.19 9.31
C LEU A 254 0.52 0.93 9.31
N PHE A 255 -0.07 0.70 8.14
CA PHE A 255 -1.52 0.56 7.98
C PHE A 255 -1.91 -0.91 7.90
N GLY A 256 -2.95 -1.31 8.64
CA GLY A 256 -3.46 -2.70 8.62
C GLY A 256 -4.37 -2.97 7.43
N LEU A 257 -5.07 -1.93 6.95
CA LEU A 257 -5.92 -2.00 5.77
C LEU A 257 -5.71 -0.76 4.91
N ILE A 258 -5.34 -0.99 3.64
CA ILE A 258 -5.11 0.05 2.64
C ILE A 258 -6.22 -0.07 1.60
N ASN A 259 -7.07 0.95 1.52
CA ASN A 259 -8.07 1.06 0.48
C ASN A 259 -7.46 1.75 -0.76
N MET A 260 -7.58 1.10 -1.90
CA MET A 260 -7.26 1.62 -3.23
C MET A 260 -8.53 2.24 -3.80
N ASP A 261 -8.92 3.39 -3.25
CA ASP A 261 -10.10 4.13 -3.70
C ASP A 261 -9.89 4.64 -5.13
N GLU A 262 -10.96 4.63 -5.93
CA GLU A 262 -10.93 5.03 -7.34
C GLU A 262 -9.84 4.30 -8.15
N PHE A 263 -9.82 2.97 -8.05
CA PHE A 263 -8.81 2.12 -8.71
C PHE A 263 -8.67 2.36 -10.21
N ASP A 264 -9.73 2.82 -10.88
CA ASP A 264 -9.74 3.23 -12.28
C ASP A 264 -8.79 4.41 -12.62
N LYS A 265 -8.33 5.17 -11.62
CA LYS A 265 -7.36 6.27 -11.81
C LYS A 265 -5.91 5.80 -11.97
N TYR A 266 -5.59 4.58 -11.56
CA TYR A 266 -4.23 4.07 -11.73
C TYR A 266 -3.91 3.85 -13.22
N ARG A 267 -2.77 4.35 -13.66
CA ARG A 267 -2.31 4.20 -15.04
C ARG A 267 -1.85 2.76 -15.28
N ALA A 268 -1.95 2.28 -16.52
CA ALA A 268 -1.48 0.94 -16.90
C ALA A 268 0.00 0.69 -16.53
N GLY A 269 0.85 1.72 -16.60
CA GLY A 269 2.26 1.65 -16.20
C GLY A 269 2.49 1.50 -14.68
N GLN A 270 1.51 1.81 -13.84
CA GLN A 270 1.59 1.67 -12.37
C GLN A 270 1.19 0.27 -11.89
N MET A 271 0.43 -0.49 -12.70
CA MET A 271 -0.04 -1.83 -12.34
C MET A 271 1.07 -2.82 -12.00
N PRO A 272 2.20 -2.89 -12.72
CA PRO A 272 3.30 -3.78 -12.34
C PRO A 272 3.90 -3.44 -10.98
N ALA A 273 4.08 -2.14 -10.68
CA ALA A 273 4.61 -1.69 -9.40
C ALA A 273 3.65 -2.03 -8.24
N LEU A 274 2.36 -1.79 -8.43
CA LEU A 274 1.33 -2.16 -7.46
C LEU A 274 1.33 -3.67 -7.18
N LYS A 275 1.37 -4.50 -8.23
CA LYS A 275 1.41 -5.96 -8.10
C LYS A 275 2.64 -6.42 -7.32
N ASN A 276 3.80 -5.81 -7.55
CA ASN A 276 5.02 -6.12 -6.80
C ASN A 276 4.83 -5.76 -5.32
N LEU A 277 4.38 -4.54 -5.01
CA LEU A 277 4.09 -4.11 -3.63
C LEU A 277 3.10 -5.04 -2.92
N MET A 278 2.05 -5.48 -3.61
CA MET A 278 1.07 -6.42 -3.07
C MET A 278 1.68 -7.78 -2.72
N GLN A 279 2.80 -8.18 -3.35
CA GLN A 279 3.50 -9.44 -3.09
C GLN A 279 4.64 -9.34 -2.07
N MET A 280 5.12 -8.13 -1.76
CA MET A 280 6.24 -7.95 -0.82
C MET A 280 5.87 -8.49 0.57
N THR A 281 6.66 -9.43 1.07
CA THR A 281 6.52 -10.02 2.42
C THR A 281 7.39 -9.28 3.43
N THR A 282 8.64 -9.01 3.06
CA THR A 282 9.61 -8.28 3.88
C THR A 282 9.79 -6.86 3.39
N LEU A 283 9.71 -5.89 4.30
CA LEU A 283 9.86 -4.48 4.00
C LEU A 283 11.25 -4.00 4.47
N THR A 284 11.98 -3.34 3.59
CA THR A 284 13.35 -2.87 3.86
C THR A 284 13.44 -1.38 3.60
N PHE A 285 13.02 -0.57 4.56
CA PHE A 285 13.08 0.88 4.41
C PHE A 285 13.80 1.54 5.58
N ARG A 286 14.31 2.74 5.29
CA ARG A 286 14.99 3.58 6.28
C ARG A 286 13.96 4.55 6.86
N ARG A 287 13.69 4.44 8.16
CA ARG A 287 12.90 5.44 8.90
C ARG A 287 13.70 6.75 8.97
N ALA A 288 13.00 7.89 8.84
CA ALA A 288 13.63 9.22 8.75
C ALA A 288 14.58 9.55 9.91
N HIS A 289 14.38 8.95 11.09
CA HIS A 289 15.14 9.21 12.30
C HIS A 289 16.11 8.08 12.71
N ARG A 290 16.27 7.02 11.89
CA ARG A 290 17.25 5.95 12.16
C ARG A 290 18.33 5.87 11.07
N PRO A 291 19.60 5.73 11.46
CA PRO A 291 20.68 5.49 10.49
C PRO A 291 20.62 4.07 9.90
N ALA A 292 20.00 3.12 10.59
CA ALA A 292 19.84 1.74 10.15
C ALA A 292 18.50 1.50 9.45
N PHE A 293 18.50 0.61 8.45
CA PHE A 293 17.28 0.07 7.86
C PHE A 293 16.48 -0.69 8.92
N SER A 294 15.18 -0.46 8.95
CA SER A 294 14.25 -1.22 9.81
C SER A 294 13.62 -2.33 8.99
N HIS A 295 13.74 -3.57 9.47
CA HIS A 295 12.94 -4.69 9.00
C HIS A 295 11.68 -4.72 9.83
N LEU A 296 10.58 -4.20 9.28
CA LEU A 296 9.28 -4.33 9.93
C LEU A 296 8.46 -5.36 9.18
N PRO A 297 7.76 -6.25 9.91
CA PRO A 297 6.84 -7.17 9.28
C PRO A 297 5.75 -6.37 8.58
N ARG A 298 5.35 -6.83 7.40
CA ARG A 298 4.19 -6.27 6.71
C ARG A 298 2.92 -6.60 7.49
N ILE A 299 2.11 -5.58 7.76
CA ILE A 299 0.79 -5.73 8.40
C ILE A 299 -0.37 -5.37 7.46
N ALA A 300 -0.06 -4.77 6.31
CA ALA A 300 -1.06 -4.26 5.38
C ALA A 300 -1.69 -5.35 4.51
N SER A 301 -3.02 -5.35 4.52
CA SER A 301 -3.88 -5.95 3.52
C SER A 301 -4.51 -4.87 2.62
N PHE A 302 -4.84 -5.24 1.39
CA PHE A 302 -5.42 -4.32 0.41
C PHE A 302 -6.89 -4.63 0.16
N ILE A 303 -7.67 -3.56 -0.05
CA ILE A 303 -9.03 -3.58 -0.58
C ILE A 303 -9.13 -2.43 -1.60
N GLY A 304 -10.08 -2.46 -2.53
CA GLY A 304 -10.24 -1.37 -3.47
C GLY A 304 -11.68 -1.14 -3.88
N THR A 305 -11.93 0.07 -4.38
CA THR A 305 -13.23 0.46 -4.93
C THR A 305 -13.03 1.00 -6.33
N SER A 306 -14.01 0.80 -7.21
CA SER A 306 -14.04 1.52 -8.48
C SER A 306 -15.46 1.76 -8.99
N ASN A 307 -15.59 2.83 -9.76
CA ASN A 307 -16.80 3.17 -10.48
C ASN A 307 -16.84 2.62 -11.93
N MET A 308 -15.77 1.97 -12.39
CA MET A 308 -15.68 1.39 -13.73
C MET A 308 -15.63 -0.13 -13.64
N THR A 309 -16.29 -0.83 -14.57
CA THR A 309 -16.18 -2.29 -14.69
C THR A 309 -14.87 -2.73 -15.34
N ASP A 310 -14.30 -1.88 -16.19
CA ASP A 310 -13.16 -2.19 -17.06
C ASP A 310 -11.81 -1.99 -16.35
N LEU A 311 -11.64 -2.66 -15.22
CA LEU A 311 -10.53 -2.43 -14.28
C LEU A 311 -9.25 -3.16 -14.66
N LEU A 312 -9.41 -4.36 -15.21
CA LEU A 312 -8.32 -5.30 -15.36
C LEU A 312 -7.85 -5.31 -16.81
N THR A 313 -6.56 -5.07 -17.03
CA THR A 313 -5.98 -5.02 -18.39
C THR A 313 -5.13 -6.24 -18.72
N ASP A 314 -4.77 -7.03 -17.71
CA ASP A 314 -3.87 -8.19 -17.85
C ASP A 314 -4.49 -9.42 -17.19
N PRO A 315 -4.86 -10.44 -17.97
CA PRO A 315 -5.41 -11.69 -17.46
C PRO A 315 -4.48 -12.40 -16.46
N THR A 316 -3.17 -12.43 -16.69
CA THR A 316 -2.23 -13.19 -15.82
C THR A 316 -2.07 -12.57 -14.44
N GLY A 317 -2.14 -11.25 -14.33
CA GLY A 317 -2.08 -10.54 -13.05
C GLY A 317 -3.40 -10.43 -12.29
N SER A 318 -4.52 -10.75 -12.93
CA SER A 318 -5.86 -10.54 -12.36
C SER A 318 -6.23 -11.45 -11.19
N ARG A 319 -5.52 -12.57 -11.00
CA ARG A 319 -5.71 -13.48 -9.86
C ARG A 319 -5.51 -12.82 -8.49
N ARG A 320 -4.85 -11.64 -8.46
CA ARG A 320 -4.62 -10.82 -7.25
C ARG A 320 -5.79 -9.87 -6.93
N PHE A 321 -6.84 -9.86 -7.73
CA PHE A 321 -8.01 -9.00 -7.52
C PHE A 321 -9.26 -9.86 -7.44
N LEU A 322 -9.96 -9.84 -6.31
CA LEU A 322 -11.23 -10.53 -6.14
C LEU A 322 -12.34 -9.53 -6.46
N CYS A 323 -12.84 -9.49 -7.70
CA CYS A 323 -13.83 -8.50 -8.11
C CYS A 323 -15.26 -8.93 -7.79
N ALA A 324 -16.03 -8.02 -7.19
CA ALA A 324 -17.47 -8.16 -7.03
C ALA A 324 -18.20 -6.90 -7.49
N GLU A 325 -19.29 -7.12 -8.22
CA GLU A 325 -20.22 -6.07 -8.57
C GLU A 325 -21.15 -5.79 -7.39
N VAL A 326 -21.38 -4.51 -7.12
CA VAL A 326 -22.24 -3.99 -6.07
C VAL A 326 -23.50 -3.44 -6.72
N ASP A 327 -24.56 -4.24 -6.67
CA ASP A 327 -25.83 -3.92 -7.31
C ASP A 327 -26.60 -2.86 -6.50
N ASP A 328 -26.68 -3.06 -5.19
CA ASP A 328 -27.47 -2.26 -4.27
C ASP A 328 -26.61 -1.38 -3.34
N LYS A 329 -27.27 -0.42 -2.68
CA LYS A 329 -26.61 0.41 -1.66
C LYS A 329 -26.19 -0.48 -0.49
N ILE A 330 -24.88 -0.48 -0.18
CA ILE A 330 -24.32 -1.35 0.85
C ILE A 330 -24.81 -0.91 2.25
N ASP A 331 -25.20 -1.89 3.05
CA ASP A 331 -25.41 -1.71 4.49
C ASP A 331 -24.05 -1.55 5.21
N CYS A 332 -23.77 -0.33 5.63
CA CYS A 332 -22.56 0.02 6.39
C CYS A 332 -22.80 0.09 7.90
N THR A 333 -23.75 -0.67 8.44
CA THR A 333 -23.87 -0.86 9.89
C THR A 333 -22.61 -1.58 10.40
N PRO A 334 -21.84 -0.99 11.33
CA PRO A 334 -20.63 -1.64 11.84
C PRO A 334 -20.93 -3.04 12.39
N PRO A 335 -20.14 -4.08 12.05
CA PRO A 335 -20.28 -5.37 12.68
C PRO A 335 -19.80 -5.30 14.14
N ASP A 336 -20.12 -6.33 14.92
CA ASP A 336 -19.42 -6.58 16.17
C ASP A 336 -17.98 -6.99 15.84
N HIS A 337 -17.06 -6.01 15.81
CA HIS A 337 -15.66 -6.24 15.45
C HIS A 337 -14.98 -7.23 16.39
N ALA A 338 -15.24 -7.14 17.70
CA ALA A 338 -14.60 -8.00 18.68
C ALA A 338 -14.94 -9.47 18.40
N GLN A 339 -16.22 -9.79 18.18
CA GLN A 339 -16.60 -11.16 17.84
C GLN A 339 -16.24 -11.56 16.40
N LEU A 340 -16.23 -10.63 15.43
CA LEU A 340 -15.79 -10.89 14.06
C LEU A 340 -14.32 -11.33 14.03
N PHE A 341 -13.43 -10.60 14.71
CA PHE A 341 -12.02 -10.97 14.76
C PHE A 341 -11.77 -12.13 15.73
N ALA A 342 -12.61 -12.35 16.74
CA ALA A 342 -12.56 -13.55 17.57
C ALA A 342 -12.87 -14.81 16.75
N GLN A 343 -13.88 -14.76 15.86
CA GLN A 343 -14.18 -15.83 14.90
C GLN A 343 -12.95 -16.14 14.05
N LEU A 344 -12.39 -15.13 13.36
CA LEU A 344 -11.23 -15.30 12.48
C LEU A 344 -10.03 -15.87 13.24
N LYS A 345 -9.77 -15.39 14.46
CA LYS A 345 -8.70 -15.91 15.32
C LYS A 345 -8.93 -17.38 15.70
N ALA A 346 -10.17 -17.75 16.06
CA ALA A 346 -10.51 -19.12 16.43
C ALA A 346 -10.36 -20.08 15.23
N GLU A 347 -10.81 -19.67 14.05
CA GLU A 347 -10.64 -20.41 12.80
C GLU A 347 -9.14 -20.62 12.46
N LEU A 348 -8.32 -19.58 12.56
CA LEU A 348 -6.87 -19.68 12.35
C LEU A 348 -6.19 -20.63 13.35
N VAL A 349 -6.57 -20.57 14.63
CA VAL A 349 -6.09 -21.49 15.67
C VAL A 349 -6.55 -22.93 15.38
N GLY A 350 -7.74 -23.09 14.80
CA GLY A 350 -8.27 -24.36 14.31
C GLY A 350 -7.55 -24.91 13.07
N GLY A 351 -6.59 -24.17 12.51
CA GLY A 351 -5.82 -24.58 11.33
C GLY A 351 -6.45 -24.18 10.00
N GLU A 352 -7.46 -23.30 10.01
CA GLU A 352 -8.02 -22.77 8.78
C GLU A 352 -6.96 -22.01 7.98
N ARG A 353 -6.94 -22.27 6.68
CA ARG A 353 -5.96 -21.69 5.77
C ARG A 353 -6.29 -20.23 5.47
N TYR A 354 -5.28 -19.35 5.38
CA TYR A 354 -5.48 -17.91 5.12
C TYR A 354 -4.91 -17.42 3.78
N TRP A 355 -4.34 -18.32 2.97
CA TRP A 355 -3.87 -18.03 1.61
C TRP A 355 -4.73 -18.72 0.56
N PHE A 356 -4.72 -18.18 -0.66
CA PHE A 356 -5.42 -18.75 -1.80
C PHE A 356 -4.59 -19.86 -2.45
N SER A 357 -5.24 -20.95 -2.86
CA SER A 357 -4.66 -21.99 -3.72
C SER A 357 -4.53 -21.53 -5.17
N GLU A 358 -3.75 -22.28 -5.96
CA GLU A 358 -3.68 -22.10 -7.41
C GLU A 358 -5.06 -22.31 -8.07
N GLU A 359 -5.86 -23.25 -7.58
CA GLU A 359 -7.23 -23.50 -8.05
C GLU A 359 -8.14 -22.30 -7.78
N GLU A 360 -8.14 -21.78 -6.55
CA GLU A 360 -8.91 -20.58 -6.19
C GLU A 360 -8.43 -19.35 -6.98
N GLU A 361 -7.12 -19.20 -7.22
CA GLU A 361 -6.57 -18.13 -8.07
C GLU A 361 -7.07 -18.23 -9.52
N LYS A 362 -7.18 -19.46 -10.07
CA LYS A 362 -7.77 -19.69 -11.41
C LYS A 362 -9.26 -19.38 -11.44
N GLU A 363 -10.00 -19.72 -10.37
CA GLU A 363 -11.40 -19.35 -10.22
C GLU A 363 -11.59 -17.83 -10.15
N ILE A 364 -10.71 -17.12 -9.42
CA ILE A 364 -10.66 -15.64 -9.40
C ILE A 364 -10.46 -15.10 -10.80
N GLN A 365 -9.45 -15.59 -11.52
CA GLN A 365 -9.18 -15.17 -12.88
C GLN A 365 -10.39 -15.44 -13.81
N HIS A 366 -11.08 -16.56 -13.63
CA HIS A 366 -12.27 -16.88 -14.41
C HIS A 366 -13.45 -15.96 -14.08
N SER A 367 -13.73 -15.71 -12.80
CA SER A 367 -14.79 -14.81 -12.33
C SER A 367 -14.57 -13.36 -12.79
N ASN A 368 -13.30 -12.95 -12.88
CA ASN A 368 -12.90 -11.61 -13.30
C ASN A 368 -13.13 -11.28 -14.78
N ARG A 369 -13.58 -12.25 -15.60
CA ARG A 369 -13.76 -12.06 -17.05
C ARG A 369 -14.60 -10.85 -17.42
N ASN A 370 -15.64 -10.55 -16.64
CA ASN A 370 -16.54 -9.43 -16.87
C ASN A 370 -15.96 -8.07 -16.46
N PHE A 371 -14.79 -8.05 -15.80
CA PHE A 371 -14.11 -6.82 -15.36
C PHE A 371 -12.85 -6.52 -16.18
N TYR A 372 -12.58 -7.31 -17.23
CA TYR A 372 -11.49 -7.00 -18.14
C TYR A 372 -11.87 -5.82 -19.03
N LYS A 373 -10.97 -4.84 -19.11
CA LYS A 373 -11.07 -3.80 -20.12
C LYS A 373 -10.99 -4.45 -21.49
N MET A 374 -12.03 -4.27 -22.30
CA MET A 374 -11.98 -4.61 -23.72
C MET A 374 -11.29 -3.46 -24.47
N PRO A 375 -10.11 -3.69 -25.09
CA PRO A 375 -9.51 -2.71 -25.98
C PRO A 375 -10.44 -2.44 -27.18
N ALA A 376 -10.40 -1.23 -27.73
CA ALA A 376 -11.24 -0.84 -28.87
C ALA A 376 -11.03 -1.77 -30.08
N GLU A 377 -9.79 -2.23 -30.32
CA GLU A 377 -9.49 -3.19 -31.37
C GLU A 377 -10.14 -4.57 -31.14
N GLN A 378 -10.34 -4.96 -29.88
CA GLN A 378 -10.97 -6.22 -29.50
C GLN A 378 -12.49 -6.14 -29.65
N GLU A 379 -13.10 -5.04 -29.21
CA GLU A 379 -14.52 -4.76 -29.42
C GLU A 379 -14.84 -4.74 -30.92
N LEU A 380 -14.01 -4.04 -31.70
CA LEU A 380 -14.15 -3.97 -33.14
C LEU A 380 -14.00 -5.35 -33.80
N PHE A 381 -13.00 -6.12 -33.38
CA PHE A 381 -12.83 -7.48 -33.88
C PHE A 381 -14.07 -8.34 -33.60
N LEU A 382 -14.61 -8.31 -32.37
CA LEU A 382 -15.82 -9.08 -32.01
C LEU A 382 -17.09 -8.58 -32.71
N ARG A 383 -17.13 -7.31 -33.11
CA ARG A 383 -18.22 -6.75 -33.95
C ARG A 383 -18.16 -7.29 -35.39
N CYS A 384 -16.96 -7.53 -35.92
CA CYS A 384 -16.78 -7.98 -37.30
C CYS A 384 -16.66 -9.51 -37.43
N PHE A 385 -16.24 -10.21 -36.38
CA PHE A 385 -15.90 -11.64 -36.44
C PHE A 385 -16.33 -12.36 -35.17
N ARG A 386 -16.75 -13.62 -35.33
CA ARG A 386 -17.00 -14.54 -34.22
C ARG A 386 -16.50 -15.96 -34.52
N MET A 387 -16.39 -16.77 -33.48
CA MET A 387 -16.16 -18.21 -33.63
C MET A 387 -17.36 -18.88 -34.33
N PRO A 388 -17.11 -19.89 -35.18
CA PRO A 388 -18.19 -20.69 -35.76
C PRO A 388 -18.93 -21.49 -34.70
N GLN A 389 -20.23 -21.65 -34.88
CA GLN A 389 -21.02 -22.63 -34.13
C GLN A 389 -20.85 -24.03 -34.74
N GLU A 390 -21.26 -25.07 -34.01
CA GLU A 390 -21.13 -26.44 -34.47
C GLU A 390 -21.88 -26.65 -35.80
N GLY A 391 -21.18 -27.18 -36.81
CA GLY A 391 -21.71 -27.36 -38.17
C GLY A 391 -21.74 -26.10 -39.05
N GLU A 392 -21.30 -24.94 -38.55
CA GLU A 392 -21.30 -23.69 -39.31
C GLU A 392 -20.10 -23.55 -40.25
N LEU A 393 -20.34 -23.03 -41.46
CA LEU A 393 -19.28 -22.73 -42.43
C LEU A 393 -18.40 -21.57 -41.95
N SER A 394 -17.14 -21.87 -41.64
CA SER A 394 -16.12 -20.89 -41.24
C SER A 394 -15.08 -20.67 -42.36
N LYS A 395 -14.44 -19.50 -42.36
CA LYS A 395 -13.31 -19.21 -43.26
C LYS A 395 -12.01 -19.10 -42.45
N PRO A 396 -10.87 -19.61 -42.95
CA PRO A 396 -9.57 -19.38 -42.34
C PRO A 396 -9.10 -17.95 -42.65
N TYR A 397 -8.66 -17.23 -41.63
CA TYR A 397 -8.04 -15.91 -41.76
C TYR A 397 -6.67 -15.90 -41.09
N THR A 398 -5.67 -15.31 -41.73
CA THR A 398 -4.40 -15.00 -41.06
C THR A 398 -4.56 -13.77 -40.16
N THR A 399 -3.65 -13.60 -39.20
CA THR A 399 -3.58 -12.37 -38.40
C THR A 399 -3.45 -11.12 -39.27
N THR A 400 -2.73 -11.22 -40.39
CA THR A 400 -2.51 -10.13 -41.35
C THR A 400 -3.79 -9.80 -42.12
N ASP A 401 -4.56 -10.80 -42.55
CA ASP A 401 -5.85 -10.59 -43.22
C ASP A 401 -6.82 -9.83 -42.33
N LEU A 402 -6.91 -10.24 -41.07
CA LEU A 402 -7.77 -9.60 -40.07
C LEU A 402 -7.30 -8.18 -39.76
N PHE A 403 -5.99 -7.98 -39.60
CA PHE A 403 -5.42 -6.66 -39.37
C PHE A 403 -5.72 -5.71 -40.53
N ASN A 404 -5.45 -6.14 -41.76
CA ASN A 404 -5.69 -5.35 -42.97
C ASN A 404 -7.18 -5.02 -43.14
N TYR A 405 -8.07 -5.98 -42.86
CA TYR A 405 -9.50 -5.76 -42.88
C TYR A 405 -9.90 -4.67 -41.87
N LEU A 406 -9.53 -4.82 -40.60
CA LEU A 406 -9.90 -3.87 -39.55
C LEU A 406 -9.26 -2.50 -39.79
N GLN A 407 -8.01 -2.44 -40.26
CA GLN A 407 -7.31 -1.19 -40.57
C GLN A 407 -7.97 -0.45 -41.74
N LYS A 408 -8.42 -1.17 -42.77
CA LYS A 408 -9.10 -0.59 -43.94
C LYS A 408 -10.46 0.00 -43.56
N HIS A 409 -11.24 -0.71 -42.75
CA HIS A 409 -12.60 -0.30 -42.41
C HIS A 409 -12.66 0.66 -41.20
N TYR A 410 -11.67 0.62 -40.31
CA TYR A 410 -11.64 1.39 -39.06
C TYR A 410 -10.23 1.93 -38.73
N PRO A 411 -9.64 2.79 -39.58
CA PRO A 411 -8.25 3.22 -39.45
C PRO A 411 -7.95 4.00 -38.16
N ALA A 412 -8.94 4.74 -37.62
CA ALA A 412 -8.78 5.49 -36.38
C ALA A 412 -8.65 4.56 -35.15
N ALA A 413 -9.48 3.52 -35.06
CA ALA A 413 -9.47 2.55 -33.96
C ALA A 413 -8.24 1.61 -34.00
N MET A 414 -7.70 1.36 -35.19
CA MET A 414 -6.52 0.52 -35.39
C MET A 414 -5.20 1.27 -35.29
N ARG A 415 -5.21 2.58 -34.96
CA ARG A 415 -3.99 3.41 -34.87
C ARG A 415 -3.06 2.88 -33.76
N GLY A 416 -1.84 2.48 -34.14
CA GLY A 416 -0.84 1.94 -33.20
C GLY A 416 -1.03 0.46 -32.83
N VAL A 417 -2.03 -0.22 -33.41
CA VAL A 417 -2.18 -1.68 -33.30
C VAL A 417 -1.23 -2.36 -34.28
N THR A 418 -0.67 -3.51 -33.91
CA THR A 418 0.16 -4.34 -34.79
C THR A 418 -0.46 -5.71 -34.99
N PRO A 419 -0.17 -6.42 -36.10
CA PRO A 419 -0.61 -7.80 -36.28
C PRO A 419 -0.25 -8.69 -35.10
N ASN A 420 0.97 -8.57 -34.55
CA ASN A 420 1.39 -9.36 -33.38
C ASN A 420 0.54 -9.10 -32.12
N ARG A 421 0.07 -7.86 -31.92
CA ARG A 421 -0.85 -7.51 -30.83
C ARG A 421 -2.23 -8.14 -31.06
N LEU A 422 -2.75 -8.06 -32.29
CA LEU A 422 -4.02 -8.66 -32.69
C LEU A 422 -3.99 -10.21 -32.54
N GLY A 423 -2.88 -10.84 -32.90
CA GLY A 423 -2.67 -12.28 -32.72
C GLY A 423 -2.72 -12.71 -31.25
N ARG A 424 -2.03 -11.98 -30.37
CA ARG A 424 -2.08 -12.23 -28.92
C ARG A 424 -3.48 -12.04 -28.33
N MET A 425 -4.20 -11.01 -28.80
CA MET A 425 -5.59 -10.75 -28.42
C MET A 425 -6.53 -11.90 -28.79
N MET A 426 -6.44 -12.44 -30.02
CA MET A 426 -7.26 -13.58 -30.44
C MET A 426 -7.01 -14.83 -29.58
N VAL A 427 -5.76 -15.12 -29.27
CA VAL A 427 -5.42 -16.24 -28.36
C VAL A 427 -6.00 -16.00 -26.96
N ALA A 428 -5.93 -14.77 -26.44
CA ALA A 428 -6.52 -14.42 -25.14
C ALA A 428 -8.05 -14.53 -25.11
N LEU A 429 -8.72 -14.33 -26.26
CA LEU A 429 -10.15 -14.59 -26.45
C LEU A 429 -10.51 -16.09 -26.54
N GLY A 430 -9.53 -16.99 -26.44
CA GLY A 430 -9.74 -18.44 -26.57
C GLY A 430 -9.89 -18.91 -28.01
N ILE A 431 -9.57 -18.09 -29.00
CA ILE A 431 -9.62 -18.46 -30.42
C ILE A 431 -8.39 -19.32 -30.71
N GLN A 432 -8.63 -20.57 -31.09
CA GLN A 432 -7.56 -21.53 -31.37
C GLN A 432 -6.78 -21.14 -32.64
N ARG A 433 -5.45 -21.15 -32.51
CA ARG A 433 -4.53 -20.94 -33.62
C ARG A 433 -4.28 -22.27 -34.32
N ILE A 434 -4.57 -22.36 -35.61
CA ILE A 434 -4.34 -23.55 -36.42
C ILE A 434 -3.08 -23.33 -37.24
N HIS A 435 -2.12 -24.24 -37.09
CA HIS A 435 -0.89 -24.21 -37.88
C HIS A 435 -1.11 -24.89 -39.23
N THR A 436 -0.75 -24.21 -40.32
CA THR A 436 -0.80 -24.74 -41.68
C THR A 436 0.56 -24.54 -42.37
N GLU A 437 0.77 -25.18 -43.52
CA GLU A 437 2.00 -25.06 -44.32
C GLU A 437 2.29 -23.61 -44.77
N TYR A 438 1.26 -22.76 -44.83
CA TYR A 438 1.34 -21.36 -45.26
C TYR A 438 1.33 -20.36 -44.08
N GLY A 439 1.32 -20.85 -42.83
CA GLY A 439 1.37 -20.03 -41.63
C GLY A 439 0.26 -20.33 -40.62
N ASN A 440 0.03 -19.40 -39.71
CA ASN A 440 -0.98 -19.56 -38.66
C ASN A 440 -2.31 -18.90 -39.09
N VAL A 441 -3.40 -19.64 -39.00
CA VAL A 441 -4.76 -19.17 -39.33
C VAL A 441 -5.74 -19.37 -38.17
N TYR A 442 -6.82 -18.60 -38.20
CA TYR A 442 -7.95 -18.67 -37.28
C TYR A 442 -9.23 -18.91 -38.09
N ARG A 443 -10.02 -19.92 -37.73
CA ARG A 443 -11.31 -20.19 -38.37
C ARG A 443 -12.39 -19.31 -37.75
N LEU A 444 -12.91 -18.38 -38.53
CA LEU A 444 -13.85 -17.36 -38.07
C LEU A 444 -15.03 -17.22 -39.04
N VAL A 445 -16.14 -16.74 -38.52
CA VAL A 445 -17.30 -16.30 -39.28
C VAL A 445 -17.32 -14.78 -39.28
N LYS A 446 -17.36 -14.19 -40.47
CA LYS A 446 -17.51 -12.74 -40.62
C LYS A 446 -18.97 -12.35 -40.37
N LEU A 447 -19.20 -11.44 -39.44
CA LEU A 447 -20.51 -10.87 -39.16
C LEU A 447 -20.86 -9.84 -40.24
N LYS A 448 -22.15 -9.79 -40.65
CA LYS A 448 -22.60 -8.77 -41.60
C LYS A 448 -22.58 -7.41 -40.90
N ASP A 449 -21.95 -6.41 -41.50
CA ASP A 449 -21.87 -5.06 -40.96
C ASP A 449 -23.30 -4.47 -40.83
N SER A 450 -23.78 -4.28 -39.60
CA SER A 450 -25.05 -3.59 -39.31
C SER A 450 -24.97 -2.07 -39.51
N SER A 451 -23.87 -1.55 -40.07
CA SER A 451 -23.63 -0.12 -40.30
C SER A 451 -23.56 0.27 -41.78
N ALA A 452 -24.18 -0.53 -42.64
CA ALA A 452 -24.53 -0.13 -44.00
C ALA A 452 -26.06 -0.01 -44.11
N ALA A 453 -26.60 1.04 -43.47
CA ALA A 453 -27.90 1.62 -43.75
C ALA A 453 -27.77 3.14 -43.61
#